data_AF-A0A962ZVH9-F1
#
_entry.id   AF-A0A962ZVH9-F1
#
_cell.length_a   1.000
_cell.length_b   1.000
_cell.length_c   1.000
_cell.angle_alpha   90.00
_cell.angle_beta   90.00
_cell.angle_gamma   90.00
#
_symmetry.space_group_name_H-M   'P 1'
#
loop_
_entity.id
_entity.type
_entity.pdbx_description
1 polymer ?
#
loop_
_entity_poly.entity_id
_entity_poly.type
_entity_poly.pdbx_seq_one_letter_code
_entity_poly.pdbx_strand_id
1 'polypeptide(L)' 'MSTDTLLVELGTEELPPKALKTLGLAFRDGIVAGLQERQLGFGEVQWFASPRRLAVLIREVQLQAPDQTVETLGPPL' A
#
# COMPACT_ATOMS: atom_id res chain seq x y z
N MET A 1 11.15 10.38 13.42
CA MET A 1 10.98 9.46 12.27
C MET A 1 10.55 10.29 11.08
N SER A 2 11.20 10.14 9.93
CA SER A 2 10.85 10.89 8.73
C SER A 2 9.69 10.22 8.01
N THR A 3 8.71 11.02 7.61
CA THR A 3 7.52 10.58 6.91
C THR A 3 7.28 11.43 5.67
N ASP A 4 6.65 10.87 4.66
CA ASP A 4 6.19 11.61 3.47
C ASP A 4 4.81 11.12 3.02
N THR A 5 4.21 11.79 2.05
CA THR A 5 2.97 11.40 1.42
C THR A 5 3.23 10.47 0.24
N LEU A 6 2.61 9.29 0.25
CA LEU A 6 2.69 8.32 -0.84
C LEU A 6 1.42 8.41 -1.69
N LEU A 7 1.58 8.69 -2.98
CA LEU A 7 0.53 8.52 -3.98
C LEU A 7 0.89 7.33 -4.88
N VAL A 8 0.02 6.33 -4.93
CA VAL A 8 0.14 5.21 -5.86
C VAL A 8 -0.98 5.30 -6.87
N GLU A 9 -0.63 5.33 -8.15
CA GLU A 9 -1.59 5.34 -9.25
C GLU A 9 -1.40 4.10 -10.13
N LEU A 10 -2.52 3.50 -10.51
CA LEU A 10 -2.57 2.41 -11.48
C LEU A 10 -3.46 2.85 -12.65
N GLY A 11 -2.84 3.00 -13.82
CA GLY A 11 -3.56 3.15 -15.08
C GLY A 11 -4.23 1.84 -15.45
N THR A 12 -5.49 1.89 -15.86
CA THR A 12 -6.26 0.71 -16.28
C THR A 12 -6.87 0.96 -17.65
N GLU A 13 -7.22 -0.13 -18.33
CA GLU A 13 -8.17 -0.08 -19.45
C GLU A 13 -9.58 0.28 -18.92
N GLU A 14 -10.61 0.20 -19.77
CA GLU A 14 -11.97 0.59 -19.39
C GLU A 14 -12.64 -0.40 -18.44
N LEU A 15 -12.59 -0.08 -17.14
CA LEU A 15 -13.21 -0.87 -16.08
C LEU A 15 -14.73 -0.69 -16.04
N PRO A 16 -15.49 -1.77 -15.73
CA PRO A 16 -16.94 -1.67 -15.54
C PRO A 16 -17.30 -0.71 -14.39
N PRO A 17 -18.26 0.23 -14.58
CA PRO A 17 -18.63 1.21 -13.55
C PRO A 17 -19.05 0.58 -12.22
N LYS A 18 -19.71 -0.58 -12.26
CA LYS A 18 -20.15 -1.32 -11.08
C LYS A 18 -18.99 -1.94 -10.28
N ALA A 19 -17.85 -2.20 -10.93
CA ALA A 19 -16.69 -2.82 -10.30
C ALA A 19 -15.71 -1.80 -9.70
N LEU A 20 -15.78 -0.52 -10.09
CA LEU A 20 -14.83 0.52 -9.68
C LEU A 20 -14.64 0.63 -8.17
N LYS A 21 -15.73 0.64 -7.41
CA LYS A 21 -15.67 0.72 -5.95
C LYS A 21 -14.96 -0.49 -5.35
N THR A 22 -15.34 -1.69 -5.78
CA THR A 22 -14.75 -2.95 -5.27
C THR A 22 -13.26 -3.03 -5.60
N LEU A 23 -12.88 -2.69 -6.84
CA LEU A 23 -11.49 -2.71 -7.28
C LEU A 23 -10.65 -1.63 -6.59
N GLY A 24 -11.18 -0.41 -6.43
CA GLY A 24 -10.51 0.67 -5.72
C GLY A 24 -10.27 0.34 -4.24
N LEU A 25 -11.26 -0.27 -3.57
CA LEU A 25 -11.10 -0.74 -2.19
C LEU A 25 -10.09 -1.88 -2.09
N ALA A 26 -10.14 -2.87 -2.98
CA ALA A 26 -9.17 -3.96 -2.99
C ALA A 26 -7.74 -3.47 -3.24
N PHE A 27 -7.58 -2.49 -4.13
CA PHE A 27 -6.28 -1.86 -4.41
C PHE A 27 -5.74 -1.12 -3.18
N ARG A 28 -6.58 -0.33 -2.51
CA ARG A 28 -6.28 0.31 -1.22
C ARG A 28 -5.84 -0.71 -0.17
N ASP A 29 -6.64 -1.76 0.01
CA ASP A 29 -6.43 -2.74 1.08
C ASP A 29 -5.14 -3.53 0.87
N GLY A 30 -4.81 -3.87 -0.38
CA GLY A 30 -3.54 -4.51 -0.73
C GLY A 30 -2.32 -3.65 -0.39
N ILE A 31 -2.36 -2.35 -0.69
CA ILE A 31 -1.27 -1.42 -0.36
C ILE A 31 -1.13 -1.28 1.16
N VAL A 32 -2.25 -1.09 1.87
CA VAL A 32 -2.26 -0.98 3.33
C VAL A 32 -1.72 -2.24 4.00
N ALA A 33 -2.13 -3.42 3.55
CA ALA A 33 -1.60 -4.68 4.04
C ALA A 33 -0.08 -4.79 3.83
N GLY A 34 0.41 -4.41 2.64
CA GLY A 34 1.85 -4.41 2.35
C GLY A 34 2.67 -3.48 3.25
N LEU A 35 2.14 -2.31 3.61
CA LEU A 35 2.76 -1.39 4.57
C LEU A 35 2.78 -2.00 5.99
N GLN A 36 1.66 -2.61 6.41
CA GLN A 36 1.54 -3.25 7.72
C GLN A 36 2.49 -4.45 7.88
N GLU A 37 2.60 -5.31 6.86
CA GLU A 37 3.54 -6.44 6.82
C GLU A 37 4.99 -5.99 7.02
N ARG A 38 5.34 -4.82 6.46
CA ARG A 38 6.65 -4.19 6.58
C ARG A 38 6.81 -3.35 7.84
N GLN A 39 5.80 -3.34 8.70
CA GLN A 39 5.77 -2.59 9.96
C GLN A 39 6.04 -1.09 9.74
N LEU A 40 5.60 -0.56 8.61
CA LEU A 40 5.67 0.87 8.31
C LEU A 40 4.45 1.56 8.89
N GLY A 41 4.68 2.58 9.71
CA GLY A 41 3.63 3.49 10.16
C GLY A 41 3.13 4.37 9.01
N PHE A 42 1.84 4.67 9.01
CA PHE A 42 1.19 5.59 8.07
C PHE A 42 -0.04 6.23 8.71
N GLY A 43 -0.45 7.38 8.18
CA GLY A 43 -1.60 8.15 8.62
C GLY A 43 -2.85 7.86 7.76
N GLU A 44 -3.56 8.93 7.39
CA GLU A 44 -4.81 8.82 6.63
C GLU A 44 -4.62 8.17 5.26
N VAL A 45 -5.54 7.27 4.90
CA VAL A 45 -5.59 6.57 3.60
C VAL A 45 -6.85 6.98 2.84
N GLN A 46 -6.69 7.52 1.64
CA GLN A 46 -7.77 7.88 0.73
C GLN A 46 -7.63 7.09 -0.57
N TRP A 47 -8.75 6.65 -1.16
CA TRP A 47 -8.77 5.93 -2.42
C TRP A 47 -9.64 6.65 -3.45
N PHE A 48 -9.27 6.50 -4.72
CA PHE A 48 -9.93 7.10 -5.87
C PHE A 48 -10.09 6.05 -6.96
N ALA A 49 -11.19 6.12 -7.69
CA ALA A 49 -11.43 5.23 -8.82
C ALA A 49 -12.17 5.98 -9.94
N SER A 50 -11.68 5.81 -11.16
CA SER A 50 -12.35 6.18 -12.41
C SER A 50 -12.21 5.01 -13.40
N PRO A 51 -12.99 4.97 -14.50
CA PRO A 51 -12.96 3.85 -15.45
C PRO A 51 -11.56 3.43 -15.92
N ARG A 52 -10.60 4.36 -16.01
CA ARG A 52 -9.24 4.09 -16.52
C ARG A 52 -8.13 4.31 -15.49
N ARG A 53 -8.47 4.43 -14.20
CA ARG A 53 -7.50 4.74 -13.15
C ARG A 53 -7.99 4.35 -11.76
N LEU A 54 -7.13 3.68 -11.01
CA LEU A 54 -7.24 3.52 -9.55
C LEU A 54 -6.10 4.31 -8.89
N ALA A 55 -6.35 4.94 -7.75
CA ALA A 55 -5.32 5.63 -7.00
C ALA A 55 -5.53 5.52 -5.50
N VAL A 56 -4.44 5.55 -4.74
CA VAL A 56 -4.43 5.54 -3.28
C VAL A 56 -3.44 6.58 -2.79
N LEU A 57 -3.92 7.52 -1.98
CA LEU A 57 -3.12 8.54 -1.32
C LEU A 57 -3.00 8.19 0.16
N ILE A 58 -1.77 8.10 0.66
CA ILE A 58 -1.48 7.75 2.04
C ILE A 58 -0.60 8.85 2.63
N ARG A 59 -1.08 9.51 3.68
CA ARG A 59 -0.32 10.54 4.40
C ARG A 59 0.62 9.91 5.41
N GLU A 60 1.68 10.63 5.76
CA GLU A 60 2.59 10.31 6.87
C GLU A 60 3.19 8.89 6.81
N VAL A 61 3.47 8.38 5.61
CA VAL A 61 4.12 7.07 5.44
C VAL A 61 5.56 7.18 5.90
N GLN A 62 5.97 6.31 6.82
CA GLN A 62 7.35 6.20 7.25
C GLN A 62 8.26 5.82 6.08
N LEU A 63 9.39 6.51 5.96
CA LEU A 63 10.35 6.24 4.89
C LEU A 63 11.21 4.99 5.15
N GLN A 64 11.21 4.49 6.38
CA GLN A 64 12.03 3.36 6.80
C GLN A 64 11.27 2.54 7.85
N ALA A 65 11.30 1.22 7.68
CA ALA A 65 10.77 0.28 8.66
C ALA A 65 11.71 0.20 9.88
N PRO A 66 11.20 -0.21 11.06
CA PRO A 66 12.06 -0.48 12.20
C PRO A 66 13.16 -1.50 11.86
N ASP A 67 14.32 -1.35 12.50
CA ASP A 67 15.38 -2.36 12.41
C ASP A 67 14.85 -3.70 12.92
N GLN A 68 15.04 -4.76 12.13
CA GLN A 68 14.65 -6.12 12.49
C GLN A 68 15.90 -6.98 12.61
N THR A 69 16.12 -7.54 13.80
CA THR A 69 17.14 -8.58 14.02
C THR A 69 16.56 -9.92 13.60
N VAL A 70 17.07 -10.49 12.51
CA VAL A 70 16.66 -11.82 12.03
C VAL A 70 17.72 -12.83 12.44
N GLU A 71 17.36 -13.76 13.34
CA GLU A 71 18.19 -14.92 13.66
C GLU A 71 17.86 -16.07 12.71
N THR A 72 18.79 -16.40 11.82
CA THR A 72 18.70 -17.57 10.95
C THR A 72 19.60 -18.69 11.47
N LEU A 73 19.01 -19.85 11.79
CA LEU A 73 19.77 -21.06 12.08
C LEU A 73 20.47 -21.54 10.79
N GLY A 74 21.78 -21.73 10.86
CA GLY A 74 22.55 -22.30 9.76
C GLY A 74 22.14 -23.75 9.47
N PRO A 75 22.51 -24.28 8.28
CA PRO A 75 22.30 -25.69 7.98
C PRO A 75 22.98 -26.57 9.04
N PRO A 76 22.38 -27.74 9.39
CA PRO A 76 23.02 -28.70 10.28
C PRO A 76 24.35 -29.16 9.69
N LEU A 77 25.36 -29.34 10.56
CA LEU A 77 26.67 -29.91 10.21
C LEU A 77 26.58 -31.41 9.90
#